data_AF-A0A7W1P8Y5-F1
#
_entry.id   AF-A0A7W1P8Y5-F1
#
_cell.length_a   1.000
_cell.length_b   1.000
_cell.length_c   1.000
_cell.angle_alpha   90.00
_cell.angle_beta   90.00
_cell.angle_gamma   90.00
#
_symmetry.space_group_name_H-M   'P 1'
#
loop_
_entity.id
_entity.type
_entity.pdbx_description
1 polymer ?
#
loop_
_entity_poly.entity_id
_entity_poly.type
_entity_poly.pdbx_seq_one_letter_code
_entity_poly.pdbx_strand_id
1 'polypeptide(L)'
;MNAPQSVVPADATAGLGRRAGARRDRPVLVIRPPDSLWARMPDHLRRLPEYGDLLYTLSLHRINVRYRQTVLGVLWAVLQPVLMMLIFTVVFSMLARMPSDGVPYALFAYTALLPWTFFASSVTNATTSLVSHTQLITKVYFPREILPLTYVIVGFFDFAIGLVVLGALMTWFDVPFTLQILHLLPLLLLLGAWLLAVALFLSAAQVRWRDIGVAMPV
;
A
#
# COMPACT_ATOMS: atom_id res chain seq x y z
N MET A 1 31.03 -16.88 -75.69
CA MET A 1 30.77 -18.06 -74.82
C MET A 1 29.78 -17.64 -73.75
N ASN A 2 28.49 -17.88 -74.00
CA ASN A 2 27.37 -17.62 -73.08
C ASN A 2 26.88 -18.95 -72.53
N ALA A 3 26.71 -19.04 -71.21
CA ALA A 3 26.21 -20.23 -70.52
C ALA A 3 24.67 -20.37 -70.65
N PRO A 4 24.12 -21.59 -70.77
CA PRO A 4 22.69 -21.80 -70.88
C PRO A 4 21.98 -21.83 -69.51
N GLN A 5 20.77 -21.28 -69.51
CA GLN A 5 19.81 -21.23 -68.39
C GLN A 5 19.26 -22.64 -68.12
N SER A 6 19.32 -23.11 -66.86
CA SER A 6 18.60 -24.31 -66.41
C SER A 6 17.24 -23.94 -65.84
N VAL A 7 16.21 -24.45 -66.50
CA VAL A 7 14.78 -24.32 -66.16
C VAL A 7 14.47 -25.20 -64.94
N VAL A 8 13.94 -24.59 -63.88
CA VAL A 8 13.41 -25.27 -62.70
C VAL A 8 12.01 -25.83 -63.02
N PRO A 9 11.71 -27.11 -62.74
CA PRO A 9 10.40 -27.70 -63.04
C PRO A 9 9.32 -27.23 -62.06
N ALA A 10 8.10 -27.04 -62.58
CA ALA A 10 6.99 -26.28 -61.99
C ALA A 10 6.00 -27.11 -61.14
N ASP A 11 6.45 -28.22 -60.55
CA ASP A 11 5.58 -29.27 -60.00
C ASP A 11 5.73 -29.52 -58.48
N ALA A 12 6.51 -28.71 -57.77
CA ALA A 12 6.74 -28.88 -56.32
C ALA A 12 5.84 -28.02 -55.39
N THR A 13 4.80 -27.35 -55.89
CA THR A 13 3.95 -26.45 -55.08
C THR A 13 2.54 -26.97 -54.75
N ALA A 14 2.17 -28.17 -55.21
CA ALA A 14 0.79 -28.68 -55.10
C ALA A 14 0.40 -29.28 -53.71
N GLY A 15 1.31 -29.34 -52.73
CA GLY A 15 1.09 -30.07 -51.47
C GLY A 15 0.97 -29.25 -50.18
N LEU A 16 1.28 -27.95 -50.18
CA LEU A 16 1.44 -27.16 -48.94
C LEU A 16 0.20 -26.34 -48.53
N GLY A 17 -0.89 -26.38 -49.30
CA GLY A 17 -2.05 -25.51 -49.12
C GLY A 17 -3.13 -25.95 -48.12
N ARG A 18 -2.99 -27.08 -47.41
CA ARG A 18 -4.12 -27.70 -46.68
C ARG A 18 -3.91 -28.03 -45.19
N ARG A 19 -2.97 -27.36 -44.52
CA ARG A 19 -2.80 -27.44 -43.06
C ARG A 19 -2.74 -26.07 -42.36
N ALA A 20 -3.48 -25.09 -42.87
CA ALA A 20 -3.87 -23.92 -42.07
C ALA A 20 -5.00 -24.33 -41.11
N GLY A 21 -4.65 -25.19 -40.15
CA GLY A 21 -5.55 -25.54 -39.05
C GLY A 21 -5.97 -24.27 -38.32
N ALA A 22 -7.27 -24.16 -38.10
CA ALA A 22 -7.97 -23.08 -37.41
C ALA A 22 -7.09 -22.44 -36.32
N ARG A 23 -6.51 -21.28 -36.63
CA ARG A 23 -6.06 -20.34 -35.60
C ARG A 23 -7.32 -19.97 -34.84
N ARG A 24 -7.52 -20.60 -33.68
CA ARG A 24 -8.53 -20.17 -32.71
C ARG A 24 -8.35 -18.66 -32.54
N ASP A 25 -9.34 -17.89 -32.96
CA ASP A 25 -9.46 -16.48 -32.65
C ASP A 25 -9.41 -16.35 -31.13
N ARG A 26 -8.20 -16.14 -30.60
CA ARG A 26 -8.05 -15.72 -29.22
C ARG A 26 -8.61 -14.29 -29.21
N PRO A 27 -9.63 -13.98 -28.40
CA PRO A 27 -10.15 -12.63 -28.35
C PRO A 27 -9.01 -11.69 -28.01
N VAL A 28 -8.57 -10.90 -29.00
CA VAL A 28 -7.48 -9.95 -28.85
C VAL A 28 -8.04 -8.76 -28.09
N LEU A 29 -7.70 -8.66 -26.80
CA LEU A 29 -8.03 -7.49 -26.00
C LEU A 29 -7.14 -6.32 -26.44
N VAL A 30 -7.63 -5.49 -27.36
CA VAL A 30 -6.94 -4.28 -27.83
C VAL A 30 -7.09 -3.19 -26.77
N ILE A 31 -6.02 -2.96 -25.99
CA ILE A 31 -5.95 -1.87 -25.01
C ILE A 31 -5.72 -0.57 -25.79
N ARG A 32 -6.79 0.20 -26.06
CA ARG A 32 -6.67 1.56 -26.60
C ARG A 32 -6.20 2.53 -25.50
N PRO A 33 -5.31 3.49 -25.81
CA PRO A 33 -5.00 4.56 -24.87
C PRO A 33 -6.26 5.40 -24.61
N PRO A 34 -6.64 5.63 -23.34
CA PRO A 34 -7.86 6.34 -22.99
C PRO A 34 -7.70 7.83 -23.29
N ASP A 35 -8.70 8.39 -23.96
CA ASP A 35 -8.83 9.77 -24.39
C ASP A 35 -9.33 10.72 -23.28
N SER A 36 -9.87 10.21 -22.17
CA SER A 36 -10.17 11.00 -20.97
C SER A 36 -9.95 10.22 -19.66
N LEU A 37 -8.94 10.66 -18.88
CA LEU A 37 -8.55 10.04 -17.60
C LEU A 37 -9.62 10.17 -16.49
N TRP A 38 -10.45 11.22 -16.52
CA TRP A 38 -11.42 11.53 -15.47
C TRP A 38 -12.78 10.84 -15.65
N ALA A 39 -13.21 10.61 -16.90
CA ALA A 39 -14.55 10.07 -17.19
C ALA A 39 -14.73 8.60 -16.79
N ARG A 40 -13.63 7.84 -16.63
CA ARG A 40 -13.65 6.41 -16.28
C ARG A 40 -13.19 6.07 -14.86
N MET A 41 -12.91 7.07 -14.03
CA MET A 41 -12.64 6.83 -12.60
C MET A 41 -13.78 6.05 -11.91
N PRO A 42 -15.08 6.36 -12.14
CA PRO A 42 -16.17 5.61 -11.51
C PRO A 42 -16.21 4.14 -11.94
N ASP A 43 -15.87 3.85 -13.20
CA ASP A 43 -15.86 2.49 -13.75
C ASP A 43 -14.69 1.65 -13.22
N HIS A 44 -13.54 2.28 -12.92
CA HIS A 44 -12.41 1.60 -12.27
C HIS A 44 -12.73 1.28 -10.81
N LEU A 45 -13.31 2.22 -10.06
CA LEU A 45 -13.73 1.98 -8.68
C LEU A 45 -14.81 0.90 -8.57
N ARG A 46 -15.74 0.82 -9.54
CA ARG A 46 -16.77 -0.23 -9.59
C ARG A 46 -16.24 -1.63 -9.84
N ARG A 47 -15.04 -1.77 -10.42
CA ARG A 47 -14.37 -3.06 -10.66
C ARG A 47 -13.46 -3.47 -9.50
N LEU A 48 -13.09 -2.57 -8.59
CA LEU A 48 -12.29 -2.92 -7.40
C LEU A 48 -12.87 -4.07 -6.56
N PRO A 49 -14.20 -4.19 -6.35
CA PRO A 49 -14.78 -5.31 -5.62
C PRO A 49 -14.53 -6.66 -6.28
N GLU A 50 -14.41 -6.71 -7.63
CA GLU A 50 -14.13 -7.95 -8.38
C GLU A 50 -12.73 -8.50 -8.06
N TYR A 51 -11.82 -7.64 -7.59
CA TYR A 51 -10.47 -8.02 -7.16
C TYR A 51 -10.34 -8.08 -5.62
N GLY A 52 -11.46 -8.15 -4.90
CA GLY A 52 -11.47 -8.24 -3.43
C GLY A 52 -10.65 -9.41 -2.91
N ASP A 53 -10.75 -10.58 -3.53
CA ASP A 53 -9.98 -11.77 -3.16
C ASP A 53 -8.46 -11.58 -3.36
N LEU A 54 -8.06 -10.86 -4.41
CA LEU A 54 -6.66 -10.52 -4.66
C LEU A 54 -6.16 -9.53 -3.61
N LEU A 55 -6.93 -8.48 -3.31
CA LEU A 55 -6.60 -7.49 -2.29
C LEU A 55 -6.45 -8.16 -0.92
N TYR A 56 -7.38 -9.05 -0.56
CA TYR A 56 -7.33 -9.81 0.68
C TYR A 56 -6.12 -10.73 0.74
N THR A 57 -5.87 -11.51 -0.31
CA THR A 57 -4.72 -12.44 -0.37
C THR A 57 -3.39 -11.70 -0.30
N LEU A 58 -3.24 -10.59 -1.02
CA LEU A 58 -2.04 -9.76 -0.97
C LEU A 58 -1.86 -9.11 0.41
N SER A 59 -2.95 -8.62 1.02
CA SER A 59 -2.91 -8.00 2.34
C SER A 59 -2.51 -9.01 3.40
N LEU A 60 -3.18 -10.17 3.42
CA LEU A 60 -2.82 -11.27 4.29
C LEU A 60 -1.39 -11.74 4.07
N HIS A 61 -0.94 -11.86 2.82
CA HIS A 61 0.43 -12.25 2.53
C HIS A 61 1.41 -11.23 3.11
N ARG A 62 1.14 -9.93 2.96
CA ARG A 62 2.00 -8.87 3.54
C ARG A 62 2.02 -8.90 5.07
N ILE A 63 0.87 -9.06 5.72
CA ILE A 63 0.78 -9.25 7.16
C ILE A 63 1.62 -10.47 7.55
N ASN A 64 1.40 -11.61 6.90
CA ASN A 64 2.19 -12.82 7.16
C ASN A 64 3.68 -12.61 6.95
N VAL A 65 4.13 -11.96 5.87
CA VAL A 65 5.56 -11.71 5.64
C VAL A 65 6.15 -10.81 6.73
N ARG A 66 5.42 -9.75 7.11
CA ARG A 66 5.86 -8.81 8.15
C ARG A 66 5.94 -9.45 9.55
N TYR A 67 5.02 -10.36 9.85
CA TYR A 67 4.87 -10.93 11.20
C TYR A 67 5.38 -12.37 11.36
N ARG A 68 5.51 -13.17 10.29
CA ARG A 68 6.05 -14.54 10.36
C ARG A 68 7.57 -14.60 10.44
N GLN A 69 8.28 -13.61 9.89
CA GLN A 69 9.73 -13.76 9.71
C GLN A 69 10.55 -13.52 10.99
N THR A 70 10.00 -13.03 12.09
CA THR A 70 10.67 -13.03 13.42
C THR A 70 9.67 -12.76 14.56
N VAL A 71 9.92 -13.32 15.75
CA VAL A 71 9.28 -12.94 17.04
C VAL A 71 9.38 -11.42 17.28
N LEU A 72 10.38 -10.79 16.66
CA LEU A 72 10.60 -9.35 16.65
C LEU A 72 9.60 -8.55 15.80
N GLY A 73 8.81 -9.14 14.89
CA GLY A 73 7.98 -8.37 13.94
C GLY A 73 6.91 -7.49 14.60
N VAL A 74 6.07 -8.10 15.45
CA VAL A 74 5.05 -7.35 16.23
C VAL A 74 5.72 -6.42 17.23
N LEU A 75 6.73 -6.94 17.92
CA LEU A 75 7.46 -6.17 18.92
C LEU A 75 8.10 -4.93 18.30
N TRP A 76 8.64 -5.04 17.08
CA TRP A 76 9.30 -3.94 16.37
C TRP A 76 8.36 -2.81 15.98
N ALA A 77 7.17 -3.16 15.49
CA ALA A 77 6.14 -2.17 15.13
C ALA A 77 5.68 -1.35 16.36
N VAL A 78 5.68 -1.96 17.54
CA VAL A 78 5.35 -1.29 18.81
C VAL A 78 6.57 -0.59 19.43
N LEU A 79 7.75 -1.18 19.29
CA LEU A 79 8.99 -0.71 19.90
C LEU A 79 9.36 0.67 19.40
N GLN A 80 9.25 0.93 18.09
CA GLN A 80 9.58 2.24 17.52
C GLN A 80 8.75 3.39 18.15
N PRO A 81 7.40 3.38 18.14
CA PRO A 81 6.61 4.44 18.76
C PRO A 81 6.77 4.50 20.28
N VAL A 82 6.98 3.38 20.98
CA VAL A 82 7.22 3.37 22.43
C VAL A 82 8.57 3.98 22.78
N LEU A 83 9.64 3.67 22.03
CA LEU A 83 10.95 4.30 22.21
C LEU A 83 10.87 5.80 21.91
N MET A 84 10.15 6.18 20.84
CA MET A 84 9.96 7.59 20.50
C MET A 84 9.23 8.33 21.63
N MET A 85 8.15 7.75 22.16
CA MET A 85 7.46 8.25 23.34
C MET A 85 8.39 8.37 24.55
N LEU A 86 9.22 7.36 24.83
CA LEU A 86 10.14 7.37 25.97
C LEU A 86 11.18 8.48 25.82
N ILE A 87 11.73 8.68 24.61
CA ILE A 87 12.65 9.78 24.32
C ILE A 87 11.96 11.13 24.53
N PHE A 88 10.78 11.35 23.95
CA PHE A 88 10.01 12.58 24.16
C PHE A 88 9.71 12.80 25.65
N THR A 89 9.33 11.74 26.37
CA THR A 89 9.04 11.83 27.80
C THR A 89 10.27 12.18 28.61
N VAL A 90 11.43 11.56 28.36
CA VAL A 90 12.67 11.87 29.09
C VAL A 90 13.12 13.30 28.79
N VAL A 91 13.12 13.70 27.51
CA VAL A 91 13.53 15.05 27.09
C VAL A 91 12.62 16.11 27.70
N PHE A 92 11.30 15.95 27.58
CA PHE A 92 10.35 16.97 28.04
C PHE A 92 10.06 16.89 29.54
N SER A 93 10.15 15.72 30.19
CA SER A 93 10.03 15.65 31.66
C SER A 93 11.24 16.28 32.34
N MET A 94 12.45 16.10 31.81
CA MET A 94 13.68 16.64 32.37
C MET A 94 13.84 18.14 32.06
N LEU A 95 13.42 18.59 30.87
CA LEU A 95 13.61 19.96 30.40
C LEU A 95 12.43 20.90 30.72
N ALA A 96 11.19 20.43 30.68
CA ALA A 96 10.02 21.29 30.83
C ALA A 96 9.50 21.41 32.26
N ARG A 97 9.78 20.44 33.16
CA ARG A 97 9.27 20.37 34.56
C ARG A 97 7.82 20.91 34.70
N MET A 98 6.98 20.68 33.69
CA MET A 98 5.64 21.25 33.68
C MET A 98 4.82 20.53 34.74
N PRO A 99 4.12 21.27 35.64
CA PRO A 99 3.29 20.67 36.67
C PRO A 99 2.27 19.79 35.94
N SER A 100 2.48 18.49 36.04
CA SER A 100 1.62 17.50 35.42
C SER A 100 0.44 17.39 36.37
N ASP A 101 -0.72 17.96 35.99
CA ASP A 101 -1.99 17.84 36.71
C ASP A 101 -2.46 16.37 36.76
N GLY A 102 -1.71 15.52 37.47
CA GLY A 102 -2.03 14.11 37.68
C GLY A 102 -1.88 13.17 36.49
N VAL A 103 -1.65 13.65 35.25
CA VAL A 103 -1.56 12.78 34.05
C VAL A 103 -0.11 12.59 33.59
N PRO A 104 0.36 11.34 33.39
CA PRO A 104 1.71 11.08 32.90
C PRO A 104 1.92 11.62 31.48
N TYR A 105 2.93 12.48 31.31
CA TYR A 105 3.31 13.06 30.01
C TYR A 105 3.57 11.99 28.93
N ALA A 106 4.04 10.80 29.33
CA ALA A 106 4.24 9.67 28.43
C ALA A 106 2.96 9.29 27.68
N LEU A 107 1.82 9.25 28.38
CA LEU A 107 0.54 8.91 27.77
C LEU A 107 0.08 10.01 26.80
N PHE A 108 0.28 11.28 27.15
CA PHE A 108 -0.01 12.42 26.27
C PHE A 108 0.86 12.40 25.00
N ALA A 109 2.15 12.14 25.13
CA ALA A 109 3.04 12.03 23.98
C ALA A 109 2.63 10.85 23.08
N TYR A 110 2.33 9.69 23.67
CA TYR A 110 1.96 8.49 22.93
C TYR A 110 0.67 8.68 22.12
N THR A 111 -0.35 9.31 22.69
CA THR A 111 -1.64 9.55 21.99
C THR A 111 -1.49 10.43 20.77
N ALA A 112 -0.56 11.39 20.78
CA ALA A 112 -0.25 12.22 19.61
C ALA A 112 0.67 11.51 18.60
N LEU A 113 1.66 10.76 19.09
CA LEU A 113 2.63 10.03 18.26
C LEU A 113 1.97 8.90 17.46
N LEU A 114 1.02 8.19 18.04
CA LEU A 114 0.39 7.02 17.43
C LEU A 114 -0.30 7.31 16.08
N PRO A 115 -1.22 8.29 15.94
CA PRO A 115 -1.81 8.63 14.65
C PRO A 115 -0.80 9.25 13.68
N TRP A 116 0.16 10.04 14.17
CA TRP A 116 1.21 10.63 13.34
C TRP A 116 2.11 9.56 12.70
N THR A 117 2.63 8.64 13.52
CA THR A 117 3.50 7.55 13.05
C THR A 117 2.77 6.59 12.12
N PHE A 118 1.50 6.29 12.41
CA PHE A 118 0.64 5.54 11.48
C PHE A 118 0.48 6.25 10.14
N PHE A 119 0.17 7.54 10.14
CA PHE A 119 0.02 8.32 8.92
C PHE A 119 1.33 8.37 8.12
N ALA A 120 2.43 8.79 8.74
CA ALA A 120 3.73 8.93 8.09
C ALA A 120 4.20 7.59 7.50
N SER A 121 4.16 6.51 8.29
CA SER A 121 4.59 5.19 7.82
C SER A 121 3.68 4.63 6.71
N SER A 122 2.36 4.79 6.84
CA SER A 122 1.41 4.28 5.84
C SER A 122 1.53 5.03 4.52
N VAL A 123 1.65 6.36 4.54
CA VAL A 123 1.83 7.16 3.32
C VAL A 123 3.17 6.82 2.67
N THR A 124 4.27 6.76 3.42
CA THR A 124 5.60 6.46 2.88
C THR A 124 5.66 5.06 2.25
N ASN A 125 5.10 4.06 2.92
CA ASN A 125 5.04 2.69 2.39
C ASN A 125 4.09 2.56 1.18
N ALA A 126 2.92 3.20 1.22
CA ALA A 126 1.98 3.18 0.10
C ALA A 126 2.52 3.92 -1.12
N THR A 127 3.27 5.02 -0.92
CA THR A 127 3.88 5.79 -2.01
C THR A 127 4.90 4.94 -2.76
N THR A 128 5.82 4.30 -2.02
CA THR A 128 6.89 3.43 -2.57
C THR A 128 6.41 2.06 -3.06
N SER A 129 5.15 1.70 -2.80
CA SER A 129 4.58 0.39 -3.12
C SER A 129 4.66 0.02 -4.60
N LEU A 130 4.39 0.98 -5.49
CA LEU A 130 4.30 0.71 -6.92
C LEU A 130 5.67 0.48 -7.55
N VAL A 131 6.67 1.25 -7.12
CA VAL A 131 8.05 1.13 -7.61
C VAL A 131 8.69 -0.14 -7.06
N SER A 132 8.52 -0.42 -5.77
CA SER A 132 9.09 -1.61 -5.12
C SER A 132 8.54 -2.94 -5.68
N HIS A 133 7.30 -2.96 -6.18
CA HIS A 133 6.63 -4.18 -6.67
C HIS A 133 6.48 -4.21 -8.20
N THR A 134 7.34 -3.50 -8.94
CA THR A 134 7.29 -3.44 -10.41
C THR A 134 7.30 -4.84 -11.06
N GLN A 135 8.01 -5.81 -10.49
CA GLN A 135 8.05 -7.19 -11.02
C GLN A 135 6.70 -7.94 -10.91
N LEU A 136 5.87 -7.60 -9.92
CA LEU A 136 4.55 -8.20 -9.76
C LEU A 136 3.59 -7.63 -10.82
N ILE A 137 3.66 -6.31 -11.04
CA ILE A 137 2.83 -5.56 -12.00
C ILE A 137 3.08 -6.04 -13.44
N THR A 138 4.32 -6.39 -13.78
CA THR A 138 4.66 -6.85 -15.14
C THR A 138 4.30 -8.31 -15.40
N LYS A 139 4.11 -9.13 -14.36
CA LYS A 139 3.84 -10.57 -14.48
C LYS A 139 2.36 -10.93 -14.34
N VAL A 140 1.57 -10.12 -13.64
CA VAL A 140 0.15 -10.38 -13.39
C VAL A 140 -0.65 -9.12 -13.74
N TYR A 141 -1.68 -9.27 -14.57
CA TYR A 141 -2.58 -8.17 -14.89
C TYR A 141 -3.58 -7.93 -13.74
N PHE A 142 -3.45 -6.79 -13.06
CA PHE A 142 -4.41 -6.32 -12.04
C PHE A 142 -4.38 -4.78 -11.98
N PRO A 143 -5.45 -4.13 -11.48
CA PRO A 143 -5.45 -2.68 -11.35
C PRO A 143 -4.41 -2.22 -10.32
N ARG A 144 -3.53 -1.31 -10.74
CA ARG A 144 -2.37 -0.83 -9.98
C ARG A 144 -2.69 -0.22 -8.61
N GLU A 145 -3.93 0.25 -8.40
CA GLU A 145 -4.41 0.85 -7.16
C GLU A 145 -4.47 -0.15 -5.99
N ILE A 146 -4.57 -1.45 -6.29
CA ILE A 146 -4.60 -2.53 -5.28
C ILE A 146 -3.34 -2.53 -4.42
N LEU A 147 -2.18 -2.17 -4.99
CA LEU A 147 -0.91 -2.17 -4.26
C LEU A 147 -0.90 -1.14 -3.12
N PRO A 148 -1.09 0.17 -3.36
CA PRO A 148 -1.22 1.17 -2.30
C PRO A 148 -2.30 0.81 -1.27
N LEU A 149 -3.45 0.29 -1.72
CA LEU A 149 -4.53 -0.14 -0.82
C LEU A 149 -4.08 -1.23 0.15
N THR A 150 -3.33 -2.21 -0.35
CA THR A 150 -2.77 -3.29 0.49
C THR A 150 -1.91 -2.71 1.62
N TYR A 151 -1.11 -1.69 1.34
CA TYR A 151 -0.27 -1.04 2.35
C TYR A 151 -1.05 -0.23 3.37
N VAL A 152 -2.10 0.46 2.93
CA VAL A 152 -3.01 1.17 3.83
C VAL A 152 -3.71 0.18 4.77
N ILE A 153 -4.18 -0.98 4.28
CA ILE A 153 -4.78 -2.04 5.10
C ILE A 153 -3.78 -2.58 6.14
N VAL A 154 -2.53 -2.83 5.73
CA VAL A 154 -1.47 -3.26 6.67
C VAL A 154 -1.21 -2.17 7.71
N GLY A 155 -1.18 -0.89 7.31
CA GLY A 155 -1.04 0.23 8.24
C GLY A 155 -2.18 0.29 9.26
N PHE A 156 -3.42 0.05 8.85
CA PHE A 156 -4.57 -0.01 9.76
C PHE A 156 -4.43 -1.15 10.78
N PHE A 157 -3.87 -2.29 10.36
CA PHE A 157 -3.57 -3.39 11.27
C PHE A 157 -2.51 -2.99 12.31
N ASP A 158 -1.44 -2.33 11.88
CA ASP A 158 -0.39 -1.82 12.79
C ASP A 158 -0.97 -0.77 13.76
N PHE A 159 -1.84 0.11 13.28
CA PHE A 159 -2.54 1.10 14.10
C PHE A 159 -3.48 0.46 15.12
N ALA A 160 -4.18 -0.61 14.74
CA ALA A 160 -5.02 -1.37 15.66
C ALA A 160 -4.18 -2.00 16.80
N ILE A 161 -2.99 -2.53 16.49
CA ILE A 161 -2.05 -3.00 17.51
C ILE A 161 -1.61 -1.84 18.42
N GLY A 162 -1.27 -0.69 17.83
CA GLY A 162 -0.92 0.52 18.59
C GLY A 162 -2.05 0.95 19.54
N LEU A 163 -3.31 0.91 19.09
CA LEU A 163 -4.46 1.24 19.94
C LEU A 163 -4.61 0.30 21.13
N VAL A 164 -4.33 -1.00 20.96
CA VAL A 164 -4.31 -1.96 22.07
C VAL A 164 -3.23 -1.60 23.09
N VAL A 165 -2.04 -1.20 22.62
CA VAL A 165 -0.95 -0.74 23.48
C VAL A 165 -1.31 0.55 24.21
N LEU A 166 -1.96 1.51 23.52
CA LEU A 166 -2.49 2.71 24.15
C LEU A 166 -3.50 2.37 25.25
N GLY A 167 -4.43 1.46 24.98
CA GLY A 167 -5.40 0.99 25.98
C GLY A 167 -4.73 0.36 27.20
N ALA A 168 -3.70 -0.46 27.00
CA ALA A 168 -2.90 -1.03 28.09
C ALA A 168 -2.19 0.06 28.92
N LEU A 169 -1.63 1.09 28.28
CA LEU A 169 -1.02 2.22 28.98
C LEU A 169 -2.07 3.01 29.78
N MET A 170 -3.27 3.24 29.23
CA MET A 170 -4.35 3.93 29.96
C MET A 170 -4.76 3.16 31.23
N THR A 171 -4.82 1.83 31.16
CA THR A 171 -5.09 1.00 32.36
C THR A 171 -3.95 1.01 33.37
N TRP A 172 -2.70 1.11 32.92
CA TRP A 172 -1.54 1.14 33.82
C TRP A 172 -1.39 2.49 34.54
N PHE A 173 -1.84 3.57 33.92
CA PHE A 173 -1.81 4.93 34.47
C PHE A 173 -3.14 5.37 35.11
N ASP A 174 -4.07 4.44 35.37
CA ASP A 174 -5.38 4.68 36.01
C ASP A 174 -6.21 5.81 35.37
N VAL A 175 -6.11 5.99 34.05
CA VAL A 175 -6.86 7.03 33.33
C VAL A 175 -8.25 6.51 32.97
N PRO A 176 -9.35 7.18 33.41
CA PRO A 176 -10.70 6.72 33.14
C PRO A 176 -11.04 6.80 31.64
N PHE A 177 -11.67 5.75 31.12
CA PHE A 177 -12.25 5.73 29.77
C PHE A 177 -13.48 6.64 29.73
N THR A 178 -13.30 7.91 29.38
CA THR A 178 -14.39 8.87 29.22
C THR A 178 -15.18 8.61 27.93
N LEU A 179 -16.46 8.99 27.89
CA LEU A 179 -17.32 9.02 26.69
C LEU A 179 -16.69 9.75 25.48
N GLN A 180 -15.64 10.56 25.70
CA GLN A 180 -14.84 11.20 24.66
C GLN A 180 -14.20 10.21 23.67
N ILE A 181 -14.04 8.93 24.04
CA ILE A 181 -13.60 7.88 23.12
C ILE A 181 -14.53 7.73 21.92
N LEU A 182 -15.80 8.10 22.03
CA LEU A 182 -16.72 8.08 20.89
C LEU A 182 -16.29 9.05 19.77
N HIS A 183 -15.60 10.15 20.10
CA HIS A 183 -15.01 11.06 19.12
C HIS A 183 -13.79 10.48 18.40
N LEU A 184 -13.19 9.41 18.92
CA LEU A 184 -12.08 8.71 18.26
C LEU A 184 -12.54 8.09 16.94
N LEU A 185 -13.78 7.59 16.87
CA LEU A 185 -14.32 6.92 15.68
C LEU A 185 -14.42 7.86 14.46
N PRO A 186 -15.07 9.04 14.52
CA PRO A 186 -15.09 9.97 13.39
C PRO A 186 -13.69 10.51 13.05
N LEU A 187 -12.83 10.71 14.05
CA LEU A 187 -11.44 11.11 13.81
C LEU A 187 -10.67 10.05 13.02
N LEU A 188 -10.85 8.78 13.35
CA LEU A 188 -10.21 7.65 12.67
C LEU A 188 -10.72 7.49 11.24
N LEU A 189 -12.02 7.68 11.01
CA LEU A 189 -12.59 7.69 9.66
C LEU A 189 -12.02 8.84 8.83
N LEU A 190 -11.91 10.04 9.40
CA LEU A 190 -11.33 11.20 8.72
C LEU A 190 -9.85 10.95 8.41
N LEU A 191 -9.08 10.45 9.37
CA LEU A 191 -7.66 10.11 9.20
C LEU A 191 -7.48 9.03 8.12
N GLY A 192 -8.35 8.02 8.13
CA GLY A 192 -8.35 6.96 7.13
C GLY A 192 -8.67 7.45 5.72
N ALA A 193 -9.70 8.29 5.57
CA ALA A 193 -10.06 8.90 4.30
C ALA A 193 -8.94 9.81 3.78
N TRP A 194 -8.34 10.62 4.66
CA TRP A 194 -7.22 11.49 4.33
C TRP A 194 -5.98 10.68 3.90
N LEU A 195 -5.64 9.65 4.67
CA LEU A 195 -4.55 8.72 4.35
C LEU A 195 -4.75 8.09 2.97
N LEU A 196 -5.96 7.59 2.69
CA LEU A 196 -6.27 6.96 1.41
C LEU A 196 -6.11 7.93 0.24
N ALA A 197 -6.64 9.14 0.37
CA ALA A 197 -6.55 10.18 -0.65
C ALA A 197 -5.08 10.55 -0.93
N VAL A 198 -4.30 10.81 0.12
CA VAL A 198 -2.88 11.18 0.02
C VAL A 198 -2.06 10.01 -0.53
N ALA A 199 -2.27 8.78 -0.05
CA ALA A 199 -1.53 7.61 -0.48
C ALA A 199 -1.74 7.30 -1.96
N LEU A 200 -2.98 7.36 -2.45
CA LEU A 200 -3.29 7.14 -3.87
C LEU A 200 -2.70 8.26 -4.73
N PHE A 201 -2.83 9.51 -4.29
CA PHE A 201 -2.29 10.67 -5.01
C PHE A 201 -0.75 10.61 -5.12
N LEU A 202 -0.05 10.38 -4.00
CA LEU A 202 1.41 10.30 -3.97
C LEU A 202 1.93 9.07 -4.70
N SER A 203 1.28 7.91 -4.58
CA SER A 203 1.68 6.72 -5.33
C SER A 203 1.59 6.95 -6.84
N ALA A 204 0.50 7.58 -7.31
CA ALA A 204 0.37 7.95 -8.72
C ALA A 204 1.43 8.98 -9.15
N ALA A 205 1.72 9.97 -8.29
CA ALA A 205 2.72 11.00 -8.56
C ALA A 205 4.14 10.41 -8.62
N GLN A 206 4.49 9.47 -7.72
CA GLN A 206 5.82 8.85 -7.68
C GLN A 206 6.16 8.09 -8.98
N VAL A 207 5.16 7.49 -9.63
CA VAL A 207 5.34 6.82 -10.93
C VAL A 207 5.76 7.79 -12.02
N ARG A 208 5.25 9.03 -11.96
CA ARG A 208 5.64 10.08 -12.91
C ARG A 208 6.97 10.72 -12.53
N TRP A 209 7.17 10.99 -11.24
CA TRP A 209 8.34 11.66 -10.70
C TRP A 209 8.97 10.80 -9.59
N ARG A 210 10.03 10.09 -9.95
CA ARG A 210 10.68 9.12 -9.05
C ARG A 210 11.29 9.78 -7.80
N ASP A 211 11.54 11.09 -7.85
CA ASP A 211 12.11 11.90 -6.77
C ASP A 211 11.14 12.11 -5.60
N ILE A 212 9.83 11.91 -5.81
CA ILE A 212 8.82 12.03 -4.74
C ILE A 212 9.07 11.02 -3.61
N GLY A 213 9.64 9.85 -3.92
CA GLY A 213 10.00 8.88 -2.89
C GLY A 213 11.07 9.36 -1.91
N VAL A 214 11.91 10.32 -2.32
CA VAL A 214 12.98 10.89 -1.47
C VAL A 214 12.46 12.03 -0.61
N ALA A 215 11.40 12.72 -1.04
CA ALA A 215 10.79 13.85 -0.32
C ALA A 215 9.80 13.44 0.79
N MET A 216 9.59 12.13 1.00
CA MET A 216 8.63 11.62 1.97
C MET A 216 9.10 11.84 3.42
N PRO A 217 8.20 12.18 4.35
CA PRO A 217 8.55 12.27 5.76
C PRO A 217 9.05 10.91 6.26
N VAL A 218 10.25 10.90 6.84
CA VAL A 218 10.87 9.77 7.52
C VAL A 218 10.52 9.81 9.00
#